data_AF-A0A0Q5R7V2-F1
#
_entry.id   AF-A0A0Q5R7V2-F1
#
_cell.length_a   1.000
_cell.length_b   1.000
_cell.length_c   1.000
_cell.angle_alpha   90.00
_cell.angle_beta   90.00
_cell.angle_gamma   90.00
#
_symmetry.space_group_name_H-M   'P 1'
#
loop_
_entity.id
_entity.type
_entity.pdbx_description
1 polymer ?
#
loop_
_entity_poly.entity_id
_entity_poly.type
_entity_poly.pdbx_seq_one_letter_code
_entity_poly.pdbx_strand_id
1 'polypeptide(L)'
;MTPRTLAPLWLATPSRFAGLKPARARWALALLAVLLAASLTALATPGPPPVSHDSSVSAEDRRADDQADVVLYESIVAGLRAGGNYYAVTAAALRAGDYPLKPFVTFRLPTLAMLQANLPQPATVAMLYILAAAVMLAWFVRLRGAFARPPPRAIALILLAGGMVAFVQADLAGFHEVWAGLLVALSLALRKPGRWVEAVAFGMIAMLVRETAALYVGIMAVMALAEGRRREAYAWAGAAALFAVVVILHARAVGQVVRPLDPTSPGWAGMLGFGFFVKTMGLSTALNLAPGWLAALLVALALFGWSAWNDALALRALAIFSGYAVLLGLFGRPDTFYWGLMIAPTILIGLAFVPDGLRDLIAAARDRRKITVTRLTR
;
A
#
# COMPACT_ATOMS: atom_id res chain seq x y z
N MET A 1 -14.42 -37.62 -9.07
CA MET A 1 -13.41 -37.70 -7.98
C MET A 1 -12.81 -36.33 -7.71
N THR A 2 -13.06 -35.78 -6.53
CA THR A 2 -12.51 -34.51 -6.01
C THR A 2 -10.99 -34.62 -5.79
N PRO A 3 -10.21 -33.55 -6.02
CA PRO A 3 -8.76 -33.54 -5.77
C PRO A 3 -8.45 -33.88 -4.29
N ARG A 4 -7.36 -34.63 -4.05
CA ARG A 4 -6.92 -34.97 -2.69
C ARG A 4 -6.29 -33.73 -2.04
N THR A 5 -7.09 -32.99 -1.29
CA THR A 5 -6.65 -31.80 -0.56
C THR A 5 -5.70 -32.21 0.56
N LEU A 6 -4.51 -31.60 0.61
CA LEU A 6 -3.56 -31.81 1.69
C LEU A 6 -4.06 -31.11 2.96
N ALA A 7 -3.75 -31.68 4.12
CA ALA A 7 -3.95 -30.98 5.38
C ALA A 7 -3.01 -29.77 5.44
N PRO A 8 -3.52 -28.55 5.74
CA PRO A 8 -2.69 -27.35 5.87
C PRO A 8 -1.63 -27.48 6.97
N LEU A 9 -0.46 -26.86 6.77
CA LEU A 9 0.59 -26.71 7.75
C LEU A 9 0.30 -25.55 8.70
N TRP A 10 -0.01 -24.37 8.15
CA TRP A 10 -0.13 -23.11 8.87
C TRP A 10 -1.56 -22.55 8.79
N LEU A 11 -2.18 -22.59 7.62
CA LEU A 11 -3.53 -22.07 7.38
C LEU A 11 -4.60 -22.86 8.13
N ALA A 12 -5.71 -22.20 8.47
CA ALA A 12 -6.87 -22.86 9.07
C ALA A 12 -7.65 -23.72 8.06
N THR A 13 -7.59 -23.36 6.78
CA THR A 13 -8.22 -24.08 5.67
C THR A 13 -7.22 -24.23 4.51
N PRO A 14 -7.40 -25.21 3.61
CA PRO A 14 -6.57 -25.32 2.42
C PRO A 14 -6.50 -24.01 1.63
N SER A 15 -5.36 -23.77 0.98
CA SER A 15 -5.18 -22.58 0.16
C SER A 15 -6.10 -22.60 -1.07
N ARG A 16 -6.23 -21.45 -1.74
CA ARG A 16 -6.96 -21.32 -3.00
C ARG A 16 -6.46 -22.28 -4.09
N PHE A 17 -5.21 -22.75 -3.98
CA PHE A 17 -4.57 -23.61 -4.96
C PHE A 17 -4.83 -25.11 -4.74
N ALA A 18 -5.28 -25.52 -3.55
CA ALA A 18 -5.48 -26.93 -3.20
C ALA A 18 -6.44 -27.68 -4.14
N GLY A 19 -7.42 -26.97 -4.71
CA GLY A 19 -8.44 -27.54 -5.60
C GLY A 19 -8.15 -27.43 -7.10
N LEU A 20 -7.00 -26.89 -7.50
CA LEU A 20 -6.72 -26.63 -8.91
C LEU A 20 -6.55 -27.92 -9.73
N LYS A 21 -7.05 -27.89 -10.97
CA LYS A 21 -6.73 -28.94 -11.96
C LYS A 21 -5.23 -28.87 -12.31
N PRO A 22 -4.57 -30.00 -12.63
CA PRO A 22 -3.12 -30.03 -12.87
C PRO A 22 -2.63 -29.04 -13.92
N ALA A 23 -3.35 -28.87 -15.02
CA ALA A 23 -3.00 -27.90 -16.07
C ALA A 23 -3.03 -26.44 -15.55
N ARG A 24 -4.06 -26.08 -14.77
CA ARG A 24 -4.17 -24.73 -14.18
C ARG A 24 -3.10 -24.50 -13.11
N ALA A 25 -2.77 -25.52 -12.32
CA ALA A 25 -1.69 -25.43 -11.34
C ALA A 25 -0.31 -25.24 -12.01
N ARG A 26 -0.05 -25.89 -13.15
CA ARG A 26 1.18 -25.67 -13.93
C ARG A 26 1.25 -24.25 -14.50
N TRP A 27 0.13 -23.73 -15.01
CA TRP A 27 0.06 -22.32 -15.45
C TRP A 27 0.29 -21.35 -14.29
N ALA A 28 -0.30 -21.61 -13.11
CA ALA A 28 -0.06 -20.78 -11.93
C ALA A 28 1.40 -20.87 -11.43
N LEU A 29 2.08 -22.02 -11.54
CA LEU A 29 3.52 -22.12 -11.30
C LEU A 29 4.34 -21.31 -12.32
N ALA A 30 3.98 -21.37 -13.60
CA ALA A 30 4.63 -20.57 -14.63
C ALA A 30 4.44 -19.07 -14.37
N LEU A 31 3.24 -18.64 -13.98
CA LEU A 31 2.95 -17.26 -13.59
C LEU A 31 3.73 -16.83 -12.34
N LEU A 32 3.91 -17.73 -11.35
CA LEU A 32 4.78 -17.46 -10.21
C LEU A 32 6.24 -17.28 -10.64
N ALA A 33 6.75 -18.13 -11.53
CA ALA A 33 8.10 -17.99 -12.06
C ALA A 33 8.28 -16.66 -12.83
N VAL A 34 7.28 -16.26 -13.64
CA VAL A 34 7.25 -14.96 -14.32
C VAL A 34 7.21 -13.82 -13.30
N LEU A 35 6.41 -13.92 -12.24
CA LEU A 35 6.34 -12.90 -11.19
C LEU A 35 7.68 -12.73 -10.46
N LEU A 36 8.35 -13.84 -10.14
CA LEU A 36 9.68 -13.83 -9.52
C LEU A 36 10.72 -13.19 -10.46
N ALA A 37 10.75 -13.59 -11.73
CA ALA A 37 11.64 -13.00 -12.74
C ALA A 37 11.35 -11.50 -12.95
N ALA A 38 10.07 -11.11 -13.06
CA ALA A 38 9.66 -9.73 -13.18
C ALA A 38 10.06 -8.90 -11.96
N SER A 39 10.04 -9.48 -10.75
CA SER A 39 10.46 -8.76 -9.54
C SER A 39 11.93 -8.40 -9.53
N LEU A 40 12.79 -9.22 -10.15
CA LEU A 40 14.22 -8.95 -10.28
C LEU A 40 14.53 -7.76 -11.20
N THR A 41 13.57 -7.29 -12.01
CA THR A 41 13.73 -6.01 -12.74
C THR A 41 13.94 -4.82 -11.80
N ALA A 42 13.54 -4.93 -10.53
CA ALA A 42 13.83 -3.94 -9.49
C ALA A 42 15.32 -3.66 -9.30
N LEU A 43 16.20 -4.62 -9.63
CA LEU A 43 17.64 -4.43 -9.54
C LEU A 43 18.15 -3.43 -10.60
N ALA A 44 17.47 -3.37 -11.75
CA ALA A 44 17.82 -2.48 -12.86
C ALA A 44 17.02 -1.16 -12.84
N THR A 45 15.88 -1.11 -12.15
CA THR A 45 15.09 0.13 -12.05
C THR A 45 15.85 1.20 -11.27
N PRO A 46 15.83 2.47 -11.69
CA PRO A 46 16.34 3.58 -10.88
C PRO A 46 15.74 3.56 -9.47
N GLY A 47 16.60 3.66 -8.45
CA GLY A 47 16.11 4.01 -7.12
C GLY A 47 15.72 5.48 -7.06
N PRO A 48 15.22 5.96 -5.91
CA PRO A 48 15.31 7.38 -5.58
C PRO A 48 16.71 7.87 -5.95
N PRO A 49 16.87 9.09 -6.50
CA PRO A 49 18.15 9.56 -7.00
C PRO A 49 19.24 9.19 -6.00
N PRO A 50 20.28 8.45 -6.43
CA PRO A 50 21.34 8.11 -5.51
C PRO A 50 21.88 9.41 -4.96
N VAL A 51 21.98 9.48 -3.63
CA VAL A 51 23.00 10.28 -2.96
C VAL A 51 24.26 10.07 -3.79
N SER A 52 24.67 11.07 -4.57
CA SER A 52 25.76 10.89 -5.53
C SER A 52 26.94 10.29 -4.77
N HIS A 53 27.42 9.13 -5.22
CA HIS A 53 28.59 8.46 -4.64
C HIS A 53 29.90 9.22 -4.93
N ASP A 54 29.84 10.54 -5.10
CA ASP A 54 31.00 11.40 -5.04
C ASP A 54 31.31 11.69 -3.57
N SER A 55 32.50 11.29 -3.15
CA SER A 55 33.04 11.38 -1.80
C SER A 55 33.31 12.82 -1.31
N SER A 56 32.70 13.84 -1.91
CA SER A 56 32.92 15.27 -1.61
C SER A 56 31.76 15.96 -0.89
N VAL A 57 30.63 15.28 -0.65
CA VAL A 57 29.46 15.88 0.02
C VAL A 57 29.29 15.29 1.44
N SER A 58 29.15 16.17 2.44
CA SER A 58 29.22 15.83 3.87
C SER A 58 27.99 15.03 4.35
N ALA A 59 28.04 14.52 5.59
CA ALA A 59 26.89 13.83 6.23
C ALA A 59 25.67 14.72 6.49
N GLU A 60 25.83 16.03 6.39
CA GLU A 60 24.82 17.04 6.72
C GLU A 60 23.92 17.33 5.51
N ASP A 61 24.49 17.41 4.31
CA ASP A 61 23.73 17.62 3.07
C ASP A 61 22.87 16.41 2.68
N ARG A 62 23.25 15.20 3.12
CA ARG A 62 22.51 13.93 2.91
C ARG A 62 21.18 13.86 3.64
N ARG A 63 21.05 14.58 4.76
CA ARG A 63 19.77 14.72 5.46
C ARG A 63 18.91 15.78 4.78
N ALA A 64 19.50 16.74 4.06
CA ALA A 64 18.83 17.96 3.64
C ALA A 64 17.65 17.79 2.66
N ASP A 65 17.59 16.76 1.81
CA ASP A 65 16.55 16.61 0.77
C ASP A 65 15.27 15.89 1.29
N ASP A 66 15.43 14.77 2.02
CA ASP A 66 14.31 14.16 2.78
C ASP A 66 13.88 15.08 3.94
N GLN A 67 14.83 15.82 4.54
CA GLN A 67 14.55 16.89 5.49
C GLN A 67 13.88 18.09 4.81
N ALA A 68 14.07 18.34 3.51
CA ALA A 68 13.45 19.48 2.82
C ALA A 68 11.94 19.32 2.73
N ASP A 69 11.44 18.12 2.41
CA ASP A 69 10.00 17.84 2.41
C ASP A 69 9.41 17.85 3.82
N VAL A 70 10.11 17.31 4.83
CA VAL A 70 9.68 17.39 6.24
C VAL A 70 9.65 18.85 6.71
N VAL A 71 10.71 19.60 6.46
CA VAL A 71 10.83 21.03 6.81
C VAL A 71 9.78 21.85 6.08
N LEU A 72 9.48 21.53 4.82
CA LEU A 72 8.39 22.15 4.08
C LEU A 72 7.06 21.95 4.82
N TYR A 73 6.70 20.71 5.19
CA TYR A 73 5.45 20.46 5.91
C TYR A 73 5.42 21.08 7.31
N GLU A 74 6.53 21.03 8.05
CA GLU A 74 6.66 21.66 9.37
C GLU A 74 6.53 23.18 9.27
N SER A 75 7.12 23.82 8.26
CA SER A 75 7.00 25.26 8.02
C SER A 75 5.56 25.67 7.70
N ILE A 76 4.83 24.83 6.95
CA ILE A 76 3.41 25.04 6.66
C ILE A 76 2.60 24.97 7.97
N VAL A 77 2.83 23.95 8.79
CA VAL A 77 2.15 23.78 10.09
C VAL A 77 2.46 24.96 11.02
N ALA A 78 3.71 25.42 11.06
CA ALA A 78 4.11 26.60 11.85
C ALA A 78 3.39 27.87 11.39
N GLY A 79 3.31 28.11 10.07
CA GLY A 79 2.59 29.25 9.51
C GLY A 79 1.08 29.21 9.81
N LEU A 80 0.48 28.02 9.82
CA LEU A 80 -0.92 27.83 10.24
C LEU A 80 -1.11 28.10 11.73
N ARG A 81 -0.19 27.66 12.59
CA ARG A 81 -0.21 27.94 14.04
C ARG A 81 -0.13 29.43 14.34
N ALA A 82 0.56 30.19 13.49
CA ALA A 82 0.61 31.65 13.55
C ALA A 82 -0.68 32.34 13.06
N GLY A 83 -1.73 31.58 12.72
CA GLY A 83 -3.03 32.11 12.26
C GLY A 83 -3.13 32.31 10.74
N GLY A 84 -2.17 31.80 9.97
CA GLY A 84 -2.16 31.92 8.52
C GLY A 84 -3.23 31.07 7.82
N ASN A 85 -3.65 31.51 6.63
CA ASN A 85 -4.51 30.71 5.75
C ASN A 85 -3.69 29.61 5.05
N TYR A 86 -4.19 28.37 5.04
CA TYR A 86 -3.51 27.22 4.43
C TYR A 86 -2.95 27.50 3.03
N TYR A 87 -3.79 27.95 2.10
CA TYR A 87 -3.37 28.11 0.70
C TYR A 87 -2.31 29.20 0.55
N ALA A 88 -2.43 30.30 1.28
CA ALA A 88 -1.46 31.39 1.25
C ALA A 88 -0.11 30.97 1.86
N VAL A 89 -0.15 30.32 3.03
CA VAL A 89 1.05 29.81 3.72
C VAL A 89 1.76 28.76 2.88
N THR A 90 1.03 27.77 2.35
CA THR A 90 1.59 26.73 1.50
C THR A 90 2.17 27.32 0.21
N ALA A 91 1.49 28.27 -0.44
CA ALA A 91 2.04 28.91 -1.64
C ALA A 91 3.32 29.71 -1.35
N ALA A 92 3.45 30.32 -0.17
CA ALA A 92 4.68 31.00 0.23
C ALA A 92 5.81 29.99 0.49
N ALA A 93 5.53 28.90 1.23
CA ALA A 93 6.50 27.86 1.55
C ALA A 93 7.00 27.13 0.28
N LEU A 94 6.10 26.78 -0.64
CA LEU A 94 6.47 26.14 -1.91
C LEU A 94 7.37 27.04 -2.76
N ARG A 95 7.08 28.35 -2.84
CA ARG A 95 7.95 29.30 -3.56
C ARG A 95 9.30 29.47 -2.89
N ALA A 96 9.35 29.49 -1.56
CA ALA A 96 10.59 29.62 -0.82
C ALA A 96 11.51 28.39 -0.98
N GLY A 97 10.94 27.21 -1.20
CA GLY A 97 11.68 25.98 -1.48
C GLY A 97 11.80 25.62 -2.96
N ASP A 98 11.50 26.55 -3.89
CA ASP A 98 11.54 26.31 -5.35
C ASP A 98 10.70 25.10 -5.84
N TYR A 99 9.66 24.73 -5.09
CA TYR A 99 8.75 23.65 -5.45
C TYR A 99 7.73 24.10 -6.50
N PRO A 100 7.21 23.18 -7.35
CA PRO A 100 6.14 23.50 -8.28
C PRO A 100 4.80 23.85 -7.61
N LEU A 101 4.09 24.84 -8.16
CA LEU A 101 2.75 25.24 -7.69
C LEU A 101 1.63 24.84 -8.67
N LYS A 102 1.98 24.30 -9.85
CA LYS A 102 1.03 23.88 -10.89
C LYS A 102 1.25 22.42 -11.28
N PRO A 103 0.20 21.63 -11.58
CA PRO A 103 -1.22 21.94 -11.38
C PRO A 103 -1.61 21.84 -9.89
N PHE A 104 -2.89 22.04 -9.56
CA PHE A 104 -3.33 22.12 -8.16
C PHE A 104 -2.92 20.92 -7.26
N VAL A 105 -2.65 19.76 -7.86
CA VAL A 105 -2.18 18.53 -7.17
C VAL A 105 -0.76 18.64 -6.59
N THR A 106 -0.03 19.73 -6.86
CA THR A 106 1.23 20.00 -6.16
C THR A 106 1.00 20.51 -4.74
N PHE A 107 -0.20 21.02 -4.44
CA PHE A 107 -0.65 21.28 -3.09
C PHE A 107 -1.21 19.99 -2.49
N ARG A 108 -0.78 19.66 -1.27
CA ARG A 108 -1.41 18.59 -0.49
C ARG A 108 -2.79 19.02 -0.02
N LEU A 109 -3.60 18.06 0.38
CA LEU A 109 -4.88 18.38 1.01
C LEU A 109 -4.65 18.98 2.40
N PRO A 110 -5.45 19.99 2.81
CA PRO A 110 -5.22 20.74 4.04
C PRO A 110 -5.43 19.91 5.31
N THR A 111 -6.13 18.78 5.23
CA THR A 111 -6.65 18.03 6.39
C THR A 111 -5.59 17.74 7.45
N LEU A 112 -4.44 17.18 7.05
CA LEU A 112 -3.39 16.81 8.00
C LEU A 112 -2.70 18.05 8.58
N ALA A 113 -2.32 19.00 7.74
CA ALA A 113 -1.65 20.23 8.20
C ALA A 113 -2.54 21.04 9.15
N MET A 114 -3.85 21.13 8.87
CA MET A 114 -4.83 21.77 9.74
C MET A 114 -4.95 21.03 11.08
N LEU A 115 -5.00 19.70 11.06
CA LEU A 115 -5.04 18.89 12.29
C LEU A 115 -3.78 19.10 13.15
N GLN A 116 -2.60 19.09 12.53
CA GLN A 116 -1.32 19.27 13.20
C GLN A 116 -1.11 20.71 13.70
N ALA A 117 -1.70 21.69 13.04
CA ALA A 117 -1.67 23.08 13.51
C ALA A 117 -2.52 23.27 14.78
N ASN A 118 -3.60 22.51 14.94
CA ASN A 118 -4.48 22.59 16.10
C ASN A 118 -4.07 21.68 17.28
N LEU A 119 -3.02 20.86 17.11
CA LEU A 119 -2.54 19.94 18.12
C LEU A 119 -1.07 20.22 18.48
N PRO A 120 -0.69 20.08 19.77
CA PRO A 120 0.71 20.00 20.14
C PRO A 120 1.42 18.84 19.42
N GLN A 121 2.71 18.99 19.13
CA GLN A 121 3.50 17.96 18.47
C GLN A 121 3.46 16.60 19.22
N PRO A 122 3.58 16.53 20.56
CA PRO A 122 3.46 15.26 21.28
C PRO A 122 2.10 14.58 21.09
N ALA A 123 1.01 15.36 21.02
CA ALA A 123 -0.33 14.82 20.79
C ALA A 123 -0.48 14.26 19.38
N THR A 124 0.12 14.92 18.38
CA THR A 124 0.17 14.42 16.99
C THR A 124 0.90 13.08 16.91
N VAL A 125 2.08 12.97 17.53
CA VAL A 125 2.87 11.72 17.56
C VAL A 125 2.13 10.62 18.33
N ALA A 126 1.52 10.94 19.47
CA ALA A 126 0.71 9.98 20.22
C ALA A 126 -0.46 9.45 19.39
N MET A 127 -1.16 10.32 18.65
CA MET A 127 -2.24 9.93 17.75
C MET A 127 -1.75 9.01 16.62
N LEU A 128 -0.56 9.26 16.06
CA LEU A 128 0.06 8.39 15.06
C LEU A 128 0.30 6.99 15.64
N TYR A 129 0.86 6.90 16.85
CA TYR A 129 1.13 5.62 17.50
C TYR A 129 -0.15 4.88 17.90
N ILE A 130 -1.19 5.59 18.33
CA ILE A 130 -2.51 5.01 18.58
C ILE A 130 -3.09 4.42 17.28
N LEU A 131 -2.96 5.13 16.16
CA LEU A 131 -3.41 4.63 14.86
C LEU A 131 -2.61 3.39 14.42
N ALA A 132 -1.29 3.39 14.60
CA ALA A 132 -0.44 2.24 14.33
C ALA A 132 -0.82 1.03 15.22
N ALA A 133 -1.06 1.25 16.51
CA ALA A 133 -1.52 0.21 17.44
C ALA A 133 -2.91 -0.32 17.04
N ALA A 134 -3.81 0.54 16.58
CA ALA A 134 -5.12 0.14 16.07
C ALA A 134 -5.02 -0.74 14.83
N VAL A 135 -4.10 -0.44 13.90
CA VAL A 135 -3.79 -1.30 12.74
C VAL A 135 -3.32 -2.68 13.20
N MET A 136 -2.35 -2.73 14.12
CA MET A 136 -1.83 -3.98 14.68
C MET A 136 -2.95 -4.81 15.34
N LEU A 137 -3.80 -4.17 16.15
CA LEU A 137 -4.92 -4.83 16.82
C LEU A 137 -5.97 -5.33 15.83
N ALA A 138 -6.36 -4.52 14.85
CA ALA A 138 -7.36 -4.88 13.84
C ALA A 138 -6.89 -6.07 13.01
N TRP A 139 -5.62 -6.09 12.58
CA TRP A 139 -5.04 -7.21 11.85
C TRP A 139 -4.83 -8.45 12.72
N PHE A 140 -4.46 -8.29 13.99
CA PHE A 140 -4.44 -9.41 14.94
C PHE A 140 -5.80 -10.11 15.01
N VAL A 141 -6.88 -9.35 15.17
CA VAL A 141 -8.24 -9.89 15.15
C VAL A 141 -8.57 -10.50 13.79
N ARG A 142 -8.19 -9.85 12.68
CA ARG A 142 -8.49 -10.31 11.33
C ARG A 142 -7.82 -11.64 10.98
N LEU A 143 -6.60 -11.86 11.45
CA LEU A 143 -5.78 -13.03 11.16
C LEU A 143 -6.06 -14.21 12.11
N ARG A 144 -6.86 -14.03 13.17
CA ARG A 144 -7.24 -15.13 14.09
C ARG A 144 -7.86 -16.34 13.37
N GLY A 145 -8.67 -16.10 12.35
CA GLY A 145 -9.31 -17.16 11.56
C GLY A 145 -8.50 -17.64 10.36
N ALA A 146 -7.35 -17.02 10.06
CA ALA A 146 -6.56 -17.37 8.88
C ALA A 146 -5.60 -18.55 9.14
N PHE A 147 -5.13 -18.72 10.38
CA PHE A 147 -4.12 -19.70 10.75
C PHE A 147 -4.64 -20.70 11.78
N ALA A 148 -4.25 -21.96 11.64
CA ALA A 148 -4.65 -23.04 12.55
C ALA A 148 -3.96 -22.97 13.92
N ARG A 149 -2.79 -22.33 14.00
CA ARG A 149 -1.93 -22.32 15.20
C ARG A 149 -1.39 -20.92 15.51
N PRO A 150 -1.03 -20.64 16.79
CA PRO A 150 -0.45 -19.36 17.18
C PRO A 150 0.87 -18.94 16.48
N PRO A 151 1.85 -19.84 16.21
CA PRO A 151 3.14 -19.39 15.66
C PRO A 151 3.05 -18.77 14.25
N PRO A 152 2.35 -19.34 13.25
CA PRO A 152 2.16 -18.67 11.95
C PRO A 152 1.45 -17.33 12.06
N ARG A 153 0.49 -17.20 12.99
CA ARG A 153 -0.17 -15.92 13.27
C ARG A 153 0.82 -14.89 13.84
N ALA A 154 1.71 -15.31 14.76
CA ALA A 154 2.75 -14.43 15.30
C ALA A 154 3.72 -13.97 14.19
N ILE A 155 4.13 -14.89 13.30
CA ILE A 155 4.93 -14.56 12.11
C ILE A 155 4.23 -13.52 11.23
N ALA A 156 2.93 -13.69 10.97
CA ALA A 156 2.15 -12.71 10.19
C ALA A 156 2.10 -11.32 10.85
N LEU A 157 2.05 -11.25 12.19
CA LEU A 157 2.12 -9.98 12.92
C LEU A 157 3.52 -9.36 12.92
N ILE A 158 4.58 -10.18 12.98
CA ILE A 158 5.95 -9.71 12.82
C ILE A 158 6.14 -9.14 11.41
N LEU A 159 5.58 -9.78 10.39
CA LEU A 159 5.60 -9.29 9.01
C LEU A 159 4.82 -7.99 8.85
N LEU A 160 3.66 -7.85 9.50
CA LEU A 160 2.92 -6.58 9.58
C LEU A 160 3.76 -5.48 10.24
N ALA A 161 4.39 -5.77 11.38
CA ALA A 161 5.30 -4.83 12.04
C ALA A 161 6.49 -4.44 11.13
N GLY A 162 7.03 -5.41 10.38
CA GLY A 162 8.05 -5.16 9.35
C GLY A 162 7.55 -4.29 8.20
N GLY A 163 6.27 -4.38 7.82
CA GLY A 163 5.64 -3.46 6.87
C GLY A 163 5.40 -2.06 7.45
N MET A 164 5.43 -1.92 8.77
CA MET A 164 5.10 -0.70 9.50
C MET A 164 6.31 0.10 10.02
N VAL A 165 7.54 -0.26 9.65
CA VAL A 165 8.77 0.37 10.19
C VAL A 165 8.82 1.89 9.99
N ALA A 166 8.37 2.40 8.83
CA ALA A 166 8.31 3.85 8.58
C ALA A 166 7.23 4.56 9.39
N PHE A 167 6.19 3.84 9.82
CA PHE A 167 4.97 4.42 10.39
C PHE A 167 5.05 4.68 11.90
N VAL A 168 6.15 4.26 12.51
CA VAL A 168 6.45 4.44 13.93
C VAL A 168 7.61 5.42 14.14
N GLN A 169 8.07 6.09 13.09
CA GLN A 169 9.10 7.13 13.17
C GLN A 169 8.42 8.48 13.38
N ALA A 170 8.69 9.13 14.51
CA ALA A 170 8.11 10.42 14.87
C ALA A 170 8.43 11.52 13.84
N ASP A 171 9.64 11.48 13.26
CA ASP A 171 10.13 12.45 12.28
C ASP A 171 9.33 12.39 10.97
N LEU A 172 8.67 11.26 10.68
CA LEU A 172 7.81 11.09 9.51
C LEU A 172 6.34 11.46 9.79
N ALA A 173 6.02 12.02 10.97
CA ALA A 173 4.66 12.41 11.30
C ALA A 173 4.10 13.50 10.37
N GLY A 174 4.94 14.30 9.71
CA GLY A 174 4.53 15.28 8.69
C GLY A 174 4.12 14.66 7.34
N PHE A 175 4.52 13.41 7.07
CA PHE A 175 4.24 12.75 5.79
C PHE A 175 2.80 12.25 5.72
N HIS A 176 2.08 12.67 4.69
CA HIS A 176 0.66 12.38 4.53
C HIS A 176 0.42 10.89 4.24
N GLU A 177 1.34 10.24 3.54
CA GLU A 177 1.31 8.82 3.20
C GLU A 177 1.44 7.91 4.42
N VAL A 178 2.14 8.35 5.47
CA VAL A 178 2.25 7.60 6.73
C VAL A 178 0.87 7.46 7.36
N TRP A 179 0.13 8.56 7.47
CA TRP A 179 -1.23 8.56 8.01
C TRP A 179 -2.20 7.81 7.09
N ALA A 180 -2.19 8.13 5.81
CA ALA A 180 -3.13 7.55 4.85
C ALA A 180 -2.89 6.04 4.65
N GLY A 181 -1.64 5.58 4.66
CA GLY A 181 -1.29 4.16 4.59
C GLY A 181 -1.81 3.37 5.80
N LEU A 182 -1.70 3.92 7.02
CA LEU A 182 -2.29 3.29 8.21
C LEU A 182 -3.82 3.28 8.15
N LEU A 183 -4.44 4.37 7.69
CA LEU A 183 -5.90 4.44 7.53
C LEU A 183 -6.41 3.44 6.49
N VAL A 184 -5.68 3.26 5.37
CA VAL A 184 -5.95 2.23 4.36
C VAL A 184 -5.81 0.83 4.96
N ALA A 185 -4.73 0.56 5.71
CA ALA A 185 -4.50 -0.71 6.37
C ALA A 185 -5.59 -1.04 7.40
N LEU A 186 -6.02 -0.06 8.19
CA LEU A 186 -7.09 -0.18 9.18
C LEU A 186 -8.44 -0.40 8.49
N SER A 187 -8.75 0.40 7.48
CA SER A 187 -9.95 0.28 6.66
C SER A 187 -10.08 -1.14 6.07
N LEU A 188 -8.99 -1.66 5.49
CA LEU A 188 -8.95 -3.00 4.94
C LEU A 188 -9.16 -4.09 6.00
N ALA A 189 -8.56 -3.96 7.18
CA ALA A 189 -8.72 -4.92 8.28
C ALA A 189 -10.15 -4.94 8.86
N LEU A 190 -10.77 -3.76 8.99
CA LEU A 190 -12.10 -3.61 9.56
C LEU A 190 -13.22 -4.03 8.60
N ARG A 191 -12.97 -4.00 7.29
CA ARG A 191 -13.97 -4.40 6.29
C ARG A 191 -14.38 -5.86 6.46
N LYS A 192 -15.67 -6.08 6.71
CA LYS A 192 -16.29 -7.42 6.76
C LYS A 192 -17.54 -7.49 5.90
N PRO A 193 -17.92 -8.68 5.39
CA PRO A 193 -19.25 -8.87 4.80
C PRO A 193 -20.36 -8.40 5.75
N GLY A 194 -21.25 -7.55 5.25
CA GLY A 194 -22.34 -6.97 6.04
C GLY A 194 -21.96 -5.86 7.02
N ARG A 195 -20.65 -5.63 7.27
CA ARG A 195 -20.14 -4.56 8.15
C ARG A 195 -18.98 -3.84 7.48
N TRP A 196 -19.32 -2.81 6.71
CA TRP A 196 -18.39 -2.08 5.85
C TRP A 196 -18.37 -0.57 6.13
N VAL A 197 -19.25 -0.06 7.00
CA VAL A 197 -19.40 1.39 7.25
C VAL A 197 -18.12 1.98 7.82
N GLU A 198 -17.52 1.31 8.81
CA GLU A 198 -16.28 1.73 9.45
C GLU A 198 -15.13 1.72 8.43
N ALA A 199 -15.07 0.72 7.56
CA ALA A 199 -14.08 0.67 6.48
C ALA A 199 -14.26 1.85 5.51
N VAL A 200 -15.48 2.16 5.08
CA VAL A 200 -15.77 3.31 4.21
C VAL A 200 -15.37 4.61 4.88
N ALA A 201 -15.67 4.78 6.17
CA ALA A 201 -15.28 5.97 6.93
C ALA A 201 -13.75 6.14 6.97
N PHE A 202 -12.99 5.10 7.33
CA PHE A 202 -11.52 5.19 7.33
C PHE A 202 -10.93 5.39 5.93
N GLY A 203 -11.54 4.80 4.89
CA GLY A 203 -11.12 5.04 3.50
C GLY A 203 -11.40 6.48 3.04
N MET A 204 -12.51 7.07 3.46
CA MET A 204 -12.82 8.48 3.23
C MET A 204 -11.81 9.39 3.93
N ILE A 205 -11.53 9.16 5.22
CA ILE A 205 -10.52 9.92 5.96
C ILE A 205 -9.15 9.79 5.28
N ALA A 206 -8.78 8.59 4.83
CA ALA A 206 -7.53 8.37 4.09
C ALA A 206 -7.45 9.24 2.83
N MET A 207 -8.52 9.32 2.03
CA MET A 207 -8.58 10.20 0.85
C MET A 207 -8.47 11.69 1.19
N LEU A 208 -9.11 12.12 2.29
CA LEU A 208 -9.08 13.51 2.74
C LEU A 208 -7.70 13.91 3.28
N VAL A 209 -6.94 12.97 3.82
CA VAL A 209 -5.54 13.17 4.21
C VAL A 209 -4.63 13.12 2.99
N ARG A 210 -4.85 12.15 2.10
CA ARG A 210 -4.02 11.92 0.92
C ARG A 210 -4.84 11.47 -0.28
N GLU A 211 -4.79 12.24 -1.34
CA GLU A 211 -5.54 12.01 -2.57
C GLU A 211 -5.20 10.69 -3.28
N THR A 212 -3.97 10.18 -3.13
CA THR A 212 -3.58 8.87 -3.71
C THR A 212 -4.37 7.70 -3.10
N ALA A 213 -4.94 7.87 -1.90
CA ALA A 213 -5.85 6.88 -1.30
C ALA A 213 -7.16 6.71 -2.10
N ALA A 214 -7.47 7.62 -3.04
CA ALA A 214 -8.64 7.48 -3.92
C ALA A 214 -8.57 6.21 -4.76
N LEU A 215 -7.36 5.76 -5.11
CA LEU A 215 -7.16 4.48 -5.80
C LEU A 215 -7.65 3.29 -4.96
N TYR A 216 -7.35 3.28 -3.66
CA TYR A 216 -7.85 2.26 -2.74
C TYR A 216 -9.38 2.23 -2.71
N VAL A 217 -10.02 3.40 -2.57
CA VAL A 217 -11.48 3.51 -2.51
C VAL A 217 -12.14 3.09 -3.83
N GLY A 218 -11.58 3.49 -4.97
CA GLY A 218 -12.05 3.07 -6.29
C GLY A 218 -11.98 1.55 -6.47
N ILE A 219 -10.87 0.93 -6.07
CA ILE A 219 -10.72 -0.53 -6.12
C ILE A 219 -11.74 -1.22 -5.20
N MET A 220 -11.96 -0.69 -3.98
CA MET A 220 -12.95 -1.24 -3.06
C MET A 220 -14.38 -1.12 -3.59
N ALA A 221 -14.72 -0.03 -4.29
CA ALA A 221 -16.00 0.15 -4.97
C ALA A 221 -16.19 -0.89 -6.08
N VAL A 222 -15.19 -1.04 -6.97
CA VAL A 222 -15.22 -2.00 -8.08
C VAL A 222 -15.32 -3.44 -7.57
N MET A 223 -14.54 -3.80 -6.55
CA MET A 223 -14.59 -5.12 -5.93
C MET A 223 -15.93 -5.39 -5.24
N ALA A 224 -16.53 -4.38 -4.60
CA ALA A 224 -17.87 -4.51 -4.02
C ALA A 224 -18.95 -4.73 -5.09
N LEU A 225 -18.85 -4.05 -6.25
CA LEU A 225 -19.73 -4.28 -7.39
C LEU A 225 -19.55 -5.70 -7.96
N ALA A 226 -18.31 -6.13 -8.18
CA ALA A 226 -17.98 -7.44 -8.71
C ALA A 226 -18.45 -8.59 -7.77
N GLU A 227 -18.45 -8.36 -6.45
CA GLU A 227 -18.99 -9.28 -5.44
C GLU A 227 -20.53 -9.21 -5.29
N GLY A 228 -21.23 -8.39 -6.09
CA GLY A 228 -22.68 -8.21 -6.00
C GLY A 228 -23.16 -7.40 -4.79
N ARG A 229 -22.25 -6.74 -4.05
CA ARG A 229 -22.53 -6.00 -2.81
C ARG A 229 -22.86 -4.55 -3.10
N ARG A 230 -24.02 -4.31 -3.73
CA ARG A 230 -24.44 -2.98 -4.20
C ARG A 230 -24.43 -1.89 -3.11
N ARG A 231 -24.91 -2.19 -1.90
CA ARG A 231 -24.92 -1.22 -0.79
C ARG A 231 -23.50 -0.78 -0.40
N GLU A 232 -22.57 -1.73 -0.31
CA GLU A 232 -21.16 -1.44 -0.03
C GLU A 232 -20.56 -0.60 -1.17
N ALA A 233 -20.82 -0.98 -2.42
CA ALA A 233 -20.35 -0.25 -3.59
C ALA A 233 -20.85 1.21 -3.64
N TYR A 234 -22.14 1.45 -3.39
CA TYR A 234 -22.71 2.79 -3.36
C TYR A 234 -22.11 3.64 -2.24
N ALA A 235 -21.76 3.04 -1.10
CA ALA A 235 -21.11 3.78 -0.03
C ALA A 235 -19.68 4.20 -0.40
N TRP A 236 -18.89 3.31 -1.02
CA TRP A 236 -17.57 3.67 -1.56
C TRP A 236 -17.68 4.75 -2.64
N ALA A 237 -18.66 4.63 -3.55
CA ALA A 237 -18.91 5.62 -4.59
C ALA A 237 -19.36 6.97 -4.02
N GLY A 238 -20.22 6.96 -2.99
CA GLY A 238 -20.63 8.17 -2.28
C GLY A 238 -19.46 8.85 -1.58
N ALA A 239 -18.56 8.07 -0.97
CA ALA A 239 -17.32 8.60 -0.39
C ALA A 239 -16.42 9.24 -1.45
N ALA A 240 -16.27 8.60 -2.62
CA ALA A 240 -15.52 9.16 -3.74
C ALA A 240 -16.17 10.42 -4.32
N ALA A 241 -17.50 10.49 -4.39
CA ALA A 241 -18.24 11.66 -4.85
C ALA A 241 -18.06 12.85 -3.91
N LEU A 242 -18.15 12.63 -2.59
CA LEU A 242 -17.87 13.67 -1.59
C LEU A 242 -16.42 14.15 -1.71
N PHE A 243 -15.48 13.22 -1.86
CA PHE A 243 -14.08 13.56 -2.07
C PHE A 243 -13.85 14.40 -3.33
N ALA A 244 -14.54 14.08 -4.44
CA ALA A 244 -14.47 14.87 -5.66
C ALA A 244 -14.93 16.32 -5.45
N VAL A 245 -16.00 16.55 -4.66
CA VAL A 245 -16.42 17.90 -4.29
C VAL A 245 -15.31 18.63 -3.52
N VAL A 246 -14.68 17.97 -2.54
CA VAL A 246 -13.56 18.53 -1.78
C VAL A 246 -12.39 18.90 -2.71
N VAL A 247 -12.04 18.02 -3.65
CA VAL A 247 -10.97 18.27 -4.63
C VAL A 247 -11.29 19.45 -5.55
N ILE A 248 -12.55 19.61 -5.99
CA ILE A 248 -12.97 20.76 -6.80
C ILE A 248 -12.82 22.06 -6.00
N LEU A 249 -13.26 22.08 -4.75
CA LEU A 249 -13.11 23.24 -3.87
C LEU A 249 -11.63 23.55 -3.60
N HIS A 250 -10.83 22.51 -3.38
CA HIS A 250 -9.39 22.62 -3.20
C HIS A 250 -8.71 23.22 -4.43
N ALA A 251 -9.02 22.71 -5.63
CA ALA A 251 -8.48 23.22 -6.89
C ALA A 251 -8.84 24.70 -7.12
N ARG A 252 -10.08 25.10 -6.79
CA ARG A 252 -10.50 26.51 -6.86
C ARG A 252 -9.71 27.39 -5.91
N ALA A 253 -9.50 26.95 -4.67
CA ALA A 253 -8.74 27.70 -3.67
C ALA A 253 -7.24 27.80 -4.04
N VAL A 254 -6.65 26.74 -4.58
CA VAL A 254 -5.28 26.79 -5.12
C VAL A 254 -5.19 27.80 -6.27
N GLY A 255 -6.19 27.83 -7.16
CA GLY A 255 -6.26 28.80 -8.25
C GLY A 255 -6.28 30.27 -7.81
N GLN A 256 -6.63 30.56 -6.55
CA GLN A 256 -6.60 31.93 -6.00
C GLN A 256 -5.21 32.37 -5.54
N VAL A 257 -4.29 31.43 -5.27
CA VAL A 257 -2.95 31.72 -4.73
C VAL A 257 -1.81 31.47 -5.73
N VAL A 258 -2.08 30.72 -6.80
CA VAL A 258 -1.13 30.44 -7.88
C VAL A 258 -1.03 31.63 -8.84
N ARG A 259 0.20 31.98 -9.22
CA ARG A 259 0.55 33.10 -10.10
C ARG A 259 0.98 32.61 -11.49
N PRO A 260 0.88 33.44 -12.54
CA PRO A 260 1.29 33.07 -13.90
C PRO A 260 2.75 32.61 -14.00
N LEU A 261 3.67 33.19 -13.23
CA LEU A 261 5.10 32.86 -13.25
C LEU A 261 5.51 31.69 -12.33
N ASP A 262 4.58 31.13 -11.54
CA ASP A 262 4.95 30.02 -10.65
C ASP A 262 5.32 28.74 -11.43
N PRO A 263 6.30 27.95 -10.95
CA PRO A 263 6.79 26.76 -11.65
C PRO A 263 5.71 25.67 -11.83
N THR A 264 5.82 24.95 -12.94
CA THR A 264 4.93 23.82 -13.28
C THR A 264 5.63 22.51 -13.04
N SER A 265 4.92 21.56 -12.44
CA SER A 265 5.41 20.22 -12.17
C SER A 265 5.74 19.50 -13.49
N PRO A 266 6.78 18.65 -13.51
CA PRO A 266 7.12 17.84 -14.68
C PRO A 266 6.03 16.82 -15.08
N GLY A 267 4.95 16.69 -14.29
CA GLY A 267 3.91 15.68 -14.49
C GLY A 267 4.30 14.28 -13.96
N TRP A 268 3.42 13.31 -14.22
CA TRP A 268 3.52 11.93 -13.70
C TRP A 268 3.75 10.90 -14.82
N ALA A 269 4.81 11.06 -15.60
CA ALA A 269 5.11 10.17 -16.74
C ALA A 269 6.42 9.39 -16.54
N GLY A 270 6.61 8.80 -15.34
CA GLY A 270 7.88 8.14 -15.02
C GLY A 270 8.12 6.80 -15.71
N MET A 271 7.07 6.03 -16.02
CA MET A 271 7.13 4.75 -16.77
C MET A 271 8.24 3.78 -16.31
N LEU A 272 8.47 3.69 -15.00
CA LEU A 272 9.57 2.91 -14.42
C LEU A 272 9.30 1.39 -14.30
N GLY A 273 8.09 0.96 -14.64
CA GLY A 273 7.69 -0.45 -14.72
C GLY A 273 7.49 -1.15 -13.37
N PHE A 274 7.19 -2.46 -13.43
CA PHE A 274 6.91 -3.27 -12.23
C PHE A 274 8.09 -3.34 -11.25
N GLY A 275 9.32 -3.28 -11.76
CA GLY A 275 10.53 -3.22 -10.92
C GLY A 275 10.55 -2.04 -9.97
N PHE A 276 9.96 -0.89 -10.35
CA PHE A 276 9.87 0.27 -9.47
C PHE A 276 8.99 0.00 -8.26
N PHE A 277 7.79 -0.55 -8.48
CA PHE A 277 6.90 -0.98 -7.40
C PHE A 277 7.62 -1.92 -6.43
N VAL A 278 8.35 -2.91 -6.95
CA VAL A 278 9.09 -3.87 -6.12
C VAL A 278 10.21 -3.19 -5.33
N LYS A 279 10.99 -2.31 -5.97
CA LYS A 279 12.03 -1.52 -5.31
C LYS A 279 11.43 -0.67 -4.19
N THR A 280 10.34 0.04 -4.48
CA THR A 280 9.63 0.87 -3.51
C THR A 280 9.16 0.07 -2.31
N MET A 281 8.58 -1.13 -2.50
CA MET A 281 8.16 -1.99 -1.39
C MET A 281 9.36 -2.49 -0.57
N GLY A 282 10.50 -2.74 -1.22
CA GLY A 282 11.76 -3.01 -0.53
C GLY A 282 12.16 -1.86 0.39
N LEU A 283 12.22 -0.64 -0.13
CA LEU A 283 12.64 0.56 0.62
C LEU A 283 11.66 0.96 1.73
N SER A 284 10.35 0.77 1.51
CA SER A 284 9.29 1.23 2.41
C SER A 284 8.99 0.28 3.57
N THR A 285 9.68 -0.86 3.65
CA THR A 285 9.45 -1.90 4.66
C THR A 285 10.77 -2.36 5.28
N ALA A 286 10.70 -3.27 6.26
CA ALA A 286 11.86 -3.92 6.85
C ALA A 286 12.74 -4.68 5.82
N LEU A 287 12.23 -4.91 4.61
CA LEU A 287 13.01 -5.50 3.51
C LEU A 287 14.18 -4.61 3.07
N ASN A 288 14.20 -3.32 3.43
CA ASN A 288 15.33 -2.44 3.17
C ASN A 288 16.63 -2.90 3.87
N LEU A 289 16.51 -3.75 4.89
CA LEU A 289 17.66 -4.37 5.57
C LEU A 289 18.23 -5.58 4.83
N ALA A 290 17.50 -6.13 3.85
CA ALA A 290 17.91 -7.30 3.10
C ALA A 290 18.65 -6.90 1.81
N PRO A 291 19.52 -7.78 1.26
CA PRO A 291 20.06 -7.59 -0.08
C PRO A 291 18.94 -7.37 -1.11
N GLY A 292 19.11 -6.43 -2.03
CA GLY A 292 18.03 -6.01 -2.95
C GLY A 292 17.40 -7.16 -3.75
N TRP A 293 18.19 -8.17 -4.14
CA TRP A 293 17.68 -9.34 -4.86
C TRP A 293 16.75 -10.19 -3.98
N LEU A 294 17.06 -10.31 -2.69
CA LEU A 294 16.25 -11.05 -1.73
C LEU A 294 14.96 -10.28 -1.41
N ALA A 295 15.07 -8.97 -1.20
CA ALA A 295 13.91 -8.09 -1.03
C ALA A 295 12.95 -8.20 -2.22
N ALA A 296 13.47 -8.17 -3.45
CA ALA A 296 12.65 -8.30 -4.66
C ALA A 296 11.87 -9.62 -4.71
N LEU A 297 12.54 -10.75 -4.47
CA LEU A 297 11.90 -12.05 -4.43
C LEU A 297 10.87 -12.17 -3.30
N LEU A 298 11.15 -11.59 -2.13
CA LEU A 298 10.22 -11.58 -1.00
C LEU A 298 8.97 -10.75 -1.29
N VAL A 299 9.06 -9.62 -2.01
CA VAL A 299 7.87 -8.87 -2.46
C VAL A 299 7.01 -9.70 -3.41
N ALA A 300 7.63 -10.37 -4.39
CA ALA A 300 6.90 -11.28 -5.30
C ALA A 300 6.22 -12.43 -4.53
N LEU A 301 6.92 -13.04 -3.59
CA LEU A 301 6.36 -14.10 -2.74
C LEU A 301 5.24 -13.57 -1.84
N ALA A 302 5.32 -12.32 -1.37
CA ALA A 302 4.24 -11.71 -0.60
C ALA A 302 2.96 -11.57 -1.45
N LEU A 303 3.07 -11.06 -2.69
CA LEU A 303 1.95 -11.01 -3.62
C LEU A 303 1.38 -12.41 -3.92
N PHE A 304 2.25 -13.39 -4.14
CA PHE A 304 1.85 -14.78 -4.32
C PHE A 304 1.08 -15.32 -3.10
N GLY A 305 1.58 -15.09 -1.89
CA GLY A 305 0.91 -15.55 -0.67
C GLY A 305 -0.46 -14.89 -0.46
N TRP A 306 -0.60 -13.60 -0.78
CA TRP A 306 -1.93 -12.95 -0.82
C TRP A 306 -2.89 -13.61 -1.81
N SER A 307 -2.40 -14.06 -2.97
CA SER A 307 -3.23 -14.82 -3.92
C SER A 307 -3.61 -16.22 -3.41
N ALA A 308 -2.77 -16.82 -2.55
CA ALA A 308 -2.98 -18.16 -2.00
C ALA A 308 -4.05 -18.20 -0.89
N TRP A 309 -4.20 -17.14 -0.10
CA TRP A 309 -5.18 -17.11 0.98
C TRP A 309 -6.62 -17.17 0.43
N ASN A 310 -7.38 -18.20 0.84
CA ASN A 310 -8.73 -18.47 0.37
C ASN A 310 -9.78 -17.62 1.12
N ASP A 311 -9.65 -16.29 1.04
CA ASP A 311 -10.57 -15.32 1.62
C ASP A 311 -10.87 -14.22 0.57
N ALA A 312 -12.07 -13.65 0.60
CA ALA A 312 -12.45 -12.54 -0.28
C ALA A 312 -11.60 -11.29 -0.03
N LEU A 313 -11.19 -11.04 1.22
CA LEU A 313 -10.28 -9.96 1.57
C LEU A 313 -8.94 -10.10 0.85
N ALA A 314 -8.45 -11.33 0.68
CA ALA A 314 -7.15 -11.57 0.06
C ALA A 314 -7.13 -11.12 -1.41
N LEU A 315 -8.25 -11.33 -2.14
CA LEU A 315 -8.39 -10.81 -3.50
C LEU A 315 -8.48 -9.28 -3.54
N ARG A 316 -9.15 -8.66 -2.57
CA ARG A 316 -9.21 -7.20 -2.46
C ARG A 316 -7.83 -6.62 -2.19
N ALA A 317 -7.10 -7.20 -1.23
CA ALA A 317 -5.72 -6.81 -0.94
C ALA A 317 -4.83 -6.96 -2.18
N LEU A 318 -4.92 -8.08 -2.90
CA LEU A 318 -4.18 -8.29 -4.14
C LEU A 318 -4.55 -7.26 -5.21
N ALA A 319 -5.84 -6.96 -5.41
CA ALA A 319 -6.29 -5.93 -6.34
C ALA A 319 -5.75 -4.54 -5.97
N ILE A 320 -5.71 -4.21 -4.67
CA ILE A 320 -5.11 -2.98 -4.16
C ILE A 320 -3.61 -2.94 -4.47
N PHE A 321 -2.86 -3.98 -4.13
CA PHE A 321 -1.42 -4.04 -4.43
C PHE A 321 -1.14 -3.96 -5.92
N SER A 322 -1.93 -4.65 -6.75
CA SER A 322 -1.82 -4.56 -8.21
C SER A 322 -2.14 -3.15 -8.71
N GLY A 323 -3.18 -2.50 -8.19
CA GLY A 323 -3.52 -1.12 -8.55
C GLY A 323 -2.39 -0.15 -8.25
N TYR A 324 -1.81 -0.24 -7.04
CA TYR A 324 -0.65 0.59 -6.68
C TYR A 324 0.62 0.20 -7.43
N ALA A 325 0.79 -1.07 -7.82
CA ALA A 325 1.88 -1.49 -8.71
C ALA A 325 1.75 -0.87 -10.10
N VAL A 326 0.52 -0.77 -10.64
CA VAL A 326 0.26 -0.03 -11.89
C VAL A 326 0.49 1.47 -11.69
N LEU A 327 0.02 2.05 -10.59
CA LEU A 327 0.23 3.47 -10.28
C LEU A 327 1.74 3.80 -10.25
N LEU A 328 2.50 3.07 -9.45
CA LEU A 328 3.94 3.26 -9.31
C LEU A 328 4.69 2.95 -10.60
N GLY A 329 4.35 1.85 -11.28
CA GLY A 329 5.06 1.45 -12.49
C GLY A 329 4.82 2.36 -13.69
N LEU A 330 3.65 2.98 -13.82
CA LEU A 330 3.33 3.86 -14.96
C LEU A 330 3.58 5.33 -14.64
N PHE A 331 3.23 5.78 -13.44
CA PHE A 331 3.19 7.20 -13.09
C PHE A 331 4.27 7.61 -12.09
N GLY A 332 4.81 6.65 -11.33
CA GLY A 332 5.83 6.88 -10.32
C GLY A 332 7.15 7.34 -10.93
N ARG A 333 7.77 8.30 -10.27
CA ARG A 333 9.13 8.80 -10.49
C ARG A 333 10.04 8.43 -9.30
N PRO A 334 11.37 8.47 -9.45
CA PRO A 334 12.30 8.16 -8.35
C PRO A 334 12.01 8.90 -7.04
N ASP A 335 11.65 10.18 -7.14
CA ASP A 335 11.31 11.09 -6.04
C ASP A 335 9.90 10.86 -5.45
N THR A 336 9.09 9.97 -6.03
CA THR A 336 7.73 9.64 -5.54
C THR A 336 7.64 8.25 -4.89
N PHE A 337 8.78 7.65 -4.54
CA PHE A 337 8.82 6.32 -3.93
C PHE A 337 7.95 6.22 -2.67
N TYR A 338 7.79 7.31 -1.91
CA TYR A 338 6.96 7.35 -0.72
C TYR A 338 5.47 6.99 -0.98
N TRP A 339 4.97 7.04 -2.22
CA TRP A 339 3.63 6.52 -2.57
C TRP A 339 3.45 5.04 -2.22
N GLY A 340 4.54 4.27 -2.12
CA GLY A 340 4.50 2.89 -1.66
C GLY A 340 4.00 2.72 -0.22
N LEU A 341 4.17 3.73 0.63
CA LEU A 341 3.70 3.71 2.01
C LEU A 341 2.17 3.52 2.10
N MET A 342 1.42 3.86 1.04
CA MET A 342 -0.02 3.63 0.99
C MET A 342 -0.45 2.18 1.21
N ILE A 343 0.43 1.22 0.90
CA ILE A 343 0.14 -0.22 0.97
C ILE A 343 1.21 -1.04 1.70
N ALA A 344 2.37 -0.45 1.97
CA ALA A 344 3.49 -1.06 2.68
C ALA A 344 3.11 -1.77 4.00
N PRO A 345 2.20 -1.24 4.85
CA PRO A 345 1.89 -1.89 6.13
C PRO A 345 1.48 -3.36 6.01
N THR A 346 0.69 -3.70 4.98
CA THR A 346 0.02 -5.00 4.91
C THR A 346 0.63 -5.97 3.90
N ILE A 347 1.50 -5.49 2.99
CA ILE A 347 1.98 -6.33 1.89
C ILE A 347 2.74 -7.57 2.39
N LEU A 348 3.62 -7.40 3.38
CA LEU A 348 4.48 -8.48 3.89
C LEU A 348 3.72 -9.60 4.59
N ILE A 349 2.49 -9.37 5.08
CA ILE A 349 1.63 -10.42 5.65
C ILE A 349 1.47 -11.58 4.67
N GLY A 350 1.48 -11.31 3.37
CA GLY A 350 1.40 -12.31 2.31
C GLY A 350 2.42 -13.43 2.46
N LEU A 351 3.64 -13.14 2.95
CA LEU A 351 4.68 -14.15 3.16
C LEU A 351 4.24 -15.27 4.12
N ALA A 352 3.37 -14.98 5.09
CA ALA A 352 2.85 -15.98 6.00
C ALA A 352 1.92 -17.01 5.32
N PHE A 353 1.41 -16.72 4.12
CA PHE A 353 0.55 -17.63 3.35
C PHE A 353 1.32 -18.47 2.33
N VAL A 354 2.60 -18.17 2.10
CA VAL A 354 3.44 -18.82 1.09
C VAL A 354 3.64 -20.32 1.36
N PRO A 355 3.92 -20.80 2.59
CA PRO A 355 4.24 -22.21 2.80
C PRO A 355 3.14 -23.16 2.34
N ASP A 356 1.89 -22.91 2.74
CA ASP A 356 0.75 -23.71 2.29
C ASP A 356 0.38 -23.43 0.83
N GLY A 357 0.43 -22.17 0.39
CA GLY A 357 0.14 -21.81 -1.00
C GLY A 357 1.06 -22.52 -2.00
N LEU A 358 2.37 -22.53 -1.75
CA LEU A 358 3.34 -23.19 -2.61
C LEU A 358 3.21 -24.71 -2.53
N ARG A 359 3.02 -25.26 -1.33
CA ARG A 359 2.82 -26.71 -1.12
C ARG A 359 1.60 -27.22 -1.90
N ASP A 360 0.45 -26.56 -1.75
CA ASP A 360 -0.79 -26.92 -2.42
C ASP A 360 -0.67 -26.77 -3.94
N LEU A 361 -0.03 -25.70 -4.41
CA LEU A 361 0.17 -25.45 -5.83
C LEU A 361 1.07 -26.51 -6.48
N ILE A 362 2.19 -26.86 -5.83
CA ILE A 362 3.10 -27.91 -6.31
C ILE A 362 2.40 -29.27 -6.31
N ALA A 363 1.67 -29.60 -5.24
CA ALA A 363 0.92 -30.84 -5.15
C ALA A 363 -0.12 -30.96 -6.27
N ALA A 364 -0.90 -29.91 -6.52
CA ALA A 364 -1.88 -29.87 -7.60
C ALA A 364 -1.23 -30.00 -8.99
N ALA A 365 -0.07 -29.39 -9.22
CA ALA A 365 0.65 -29.47 -10.51
C ALA A 365 1.24 -30.87 -10.79
N ARG A 366 1.66 -31.56 -9.74
CA ARG A 366 2.23 -32.92 -9.78
C ARG A 366 1.17 -34.02 -9.78
N ASP A 367 -0.11 -33.71 -9.54
CA ASP A 367 -1.19 -34.67 -9.58
C ASP A 367 -1.30 -35.32 -10.97
N ARG A 368 -0.81 -36.56 -11.09
CA ARG A 368 -0.87 -37.43 -12.28
C ARG A 368 -1.88 -38.54 -12.02
N ARG A 369 -3.17 -38.20 -11.95
CA ARG A 369 -4.22 -39.21 -11.83
C ARG A 369 -4.21 -40.14 -13.05
N LYS A 370 -3.89 -41.42 -12.84
CA LYS A 370 -4.14 -42.51 -13.78
C LYS A 370 -5.64 -42.78 -13.82
N ILE A 371 -6.21 -42.90 -15.02
CA ILE A 371 -7.60 -43.32 -15.21
C ILE A 371 -7.66 -44.81 -14.85
N THR A 372 -8.24 -45.16 -13.71
CA THR A 372 -8.58 -46.55 -13.42
C THR A 372 -9.90 -46.87 -14.11
N VAL A 373 -9.85 -47.54 -15.26
CA VAL A 373 -11.05 -48.08 -15.91
C VAL A 373 -11.45 -49.35 -15.17
N THR A 374 -12.48 -49.28 -14.34
CA THR A 374 -13.11 -50.48 -13.78
C THR A 374 -14.04 -51.04 -14.86
N ARG A 375 -13.60 -52.10 -15.57
CA ARG A 375 -14.51 -52.87 -16.43
C ARG A 375 -15.49 -53.60 -15.51
N LEU A 376 -16.77 -53.22 -15.58
CA LEU A 376 -17.86 -54.03 -15.04
C LEU A 376 -18.07 -55.19 -16.03
N THR A 377 -17.53 -56.37 -15.69
CA THR A 377 -17.98 -57.62 -16.31
C THR A 377 -19.41 -57.88 -15.84
N ARG A 378 -20.34 -57.87 -16.79
CA ARG A 378 -21.72 -58.35 -16.59
C ARG A 378 -21.77 -59.85 -16.81
#